data_AF-A0A962IF85-F1
#
_entry.id   AF-A0A962IF85-F1
#
_cell.length_a   1.000
_cell.length_b   1.000
_cell.length_c   1.000
_cell.angle_alpha   90.00
_cell.angle_beta   90.00
_cell.angle_gamma   90.00
#
_symmetry.space_group_name_H-M   'P 1'
#
loop_
_entity.id
_entity.type
_entity.pdbx_description
1 polymer ?
#
loop_
_entity_poly.entity_id
_entity_poly.type
_entity_poly.pdbx_seq_one_letter_code
_entity_poly.pdbx_strand_id
1 'polypeptide(L)'
;MSNGLPAVSAFSRFSRQCFISRTPVFPRRSKACRIGCCRPLVPLQHGFTLMEIMVAFVMMGLVVGTLLQLFGSNMRSAALADEYSFAIQVAESRLQAVGTEIPVEQGSVSGSEEGTPYRWNVSMEPVELDEKQEDFSLSVQPYQVNVQVFWASENGQREFNLSSLRFGELK
;
A
#
# COMPACT_ATOMS: atom_id res chain seq x y z
N MET A 1 -4.09 -31.75 -14.45
CA MET A 1 -3.97 -30.28 -14.37
C MET A 1 -2.65 -29.96 -13.70
N SER A 2 -1.68 -29.48 -14.48
CA SER A 2 -0.29 -29.28 -14.06
C SER A 2 -0.01 -27.80 -13.87
N ASN A 3 0.63 -27.49 -12.75
CA ASN A 3 1.25 -26.22 -12.40
C ASN A 3 2.31 -25.78 -13.42
N GLY A 4 2.58 -24.48 -13.51
CA GLY A 4 3.77 -23.96 -14.20
C GLY A 4 3.79 -22.44 -14.35
N LEU A 5 4.64 -21.78 -13.55
CA LEU A 5 5.06 -20.38 -13.68
C LEU A 5 5.60 -20.04 -15.08
N PRO A 6 5.55 -18.78 -15.54
CA PRO A 6 6.49 -18.31 -16.53
C PRO A 6 7.74 -17.73 -15.84
N ALA A 7 8.84 -18.43 -16.09
CA ALA A 7 10.19 -18.04 -15.78
C ALA A 7 10.66 -16.84 -16.63
N VAL A 8 11.58 -16.10 -16.02
CA VAL A 8 12.40 -15.03 -16.57
C VAL A 8 13.22 -15.54 -17.77
N SER A 9 13.11 -14.83 -18.90
CA SER A 9 14.03 -14.87 -20.05
C SER A 9 13.95 -13.49 -20.72
N ALA A 10 14.96 -12.87 -21.34
CA ALA A 10 16.24 -13.35 -21.80
C ALA A 10 17.23 -12.17 -21.85
N PHE A 11 18.44 -12.41 -21.40
CA PHE A 11 19.62 -11.57 -21.59
C PHE A 11 20.36 -12.14 -22.82
N SER A 12 20.39 -11.47 -23.98
CA SER A 12 21.38 -11.77 -25.03
C SER A 12 21.47 -10.72 -26.16
N ARG A 13 22.67 -10.15 -26.30
CA ARG A 13 23.42 -9.73 -27.53
C ARG A 13 24.34 -8.59 -27.11
N PHE A 14 25.61 -8.82 -26.80
CA PHE A 14 26.70 -9.35 -27.64
C PHE A 14 26.86 -8.59 -28.96
N SER A 15 27.74 -7.58 -28.92
CA SER A 15 28.54 -7.15 -30.07
C SER A 15 29.89 -6.65 -29.54
N ARG A 16 30.73 -7.61 -29.15
CA ARG A 16 32.18 -7.47 -29.21
C ARG A 16 32.59 -7.90 -30.61
N GLN A 17 33.26 -7.04 -31.39
CA GLN A 17 34.47 -7.38 -32.14
C GLN A 17 35.00 -6.13 -32.86
N CYS A 18 36.20 -5.68 -32.49
CA CYS A 18 37.24 -5.39 -33.47
C CYS A 18 38.58 -5.38 -32.76
N PHE A 19 39.16 -6.58 -32.67
CA PHE A 19 40.57 -6.83 -32.40
C PHE A 19 41.24 -6.94 -33.77
N ILE A 20 42.40 -6.30 -33.98
CA ILE A 20 43.57 -6.79 -34.75
C ILE A 20 44.55 -5.62 -34.97
N SER A 21 45.57 -5.62 -34.11
CA SER A 21 46.99 -5.75 -34.46
C SER A 21 47.82 -4.57 -34.99
N ARG A 22 49.05 -4.59 -34.47
CA ARG A 22 50.35 -4.15 -35.04
C ARG A 22 50.72 -2.68 -34.90
N THR A 23 51.65 -2.49 -33.96
CA THR A 23 52.67 -1.44 -33.94
C THR A 23 53.34 -1.27 -35.31
N PRO A 24 53.82 -0.04 -35.57
CA PRO A 24 55.27 0.06 -35.71
C PRO A 24 55.87 1.18 -34.84
N VAL A 25 56.95 0.81 -34.17
CA VAL A 25 58.01 1.70 -33.68
C VAL A 25 58.84 2.16 -34.88
N PHE A 26 59.34 3.42 -34.86
CA PHE A 26 60.46 4.08 -35.60
C PHE A 26 60.04 5.44 -36.20
N PRO A 27 60.95 6.42 -36.41
CA PRO A 27 61.89 7.06 -35.48
C PRO A 27 61.81 8.61 -35.48
N ARG A 28 62.68 9.22 -34.67
CA ARG A 28 62.96 10.67 -34.54
C ARG A 28 63.17 11.43 -35.86
N ARG A 29 62.76 12.71 -35.80
CA ARG A 29 63.19 13.91 -36.55
C ARG A 29 62.84 13.95 -38.05
N SER A 30 61.94 14.87 -38.40
CA SER A 30 62.28 15.98 -39.30
C SER A 30 61.20 17.07 -39.29
N LYS A 31 61.66 18.30 -39.48
CA LYS A 31 60.94 19.57 -39.41
C LYS A 31 59.86 19.68 -40.49
N ALA A 32 58.65 20.09 -40.11
CA ALA A 32 57.78 21.00 -40.89
C ALA A 32 56.44 21.21 -40.15
N CYS A 33 56.46 22.00 -39.09
CA CYS A 33 55.27 22.79 -38.77
C CYS A 33 55.17 23.84 -39.89
N ARG A 34 54.28 23.62 -40.86
CA ARG A 34 53.98 24.60 -41.90
C ARG A 34 52.46 24.73 -42.01
N ILE A 35 51.97 25.76 -41.33
CA ILE A 35 50.82 26.60 -41.71
C ILE A 35 49.45 25.88 -41.71
N GLY A 36 48.69 26.08 -40.62
CA GLY A 36 47.32 26.55 -40.79
C GLY A 36 46.13 25.63 -40.52
N CYS A 37 46.19 24.65 -39.60
CA CYS A 37 44.94 23.96 -39.20
C CYS A 37 44.89 23.40 -37.76
N CYS A 38 45.44 24.11 -36.77
CA CYS A 38 44.95 23.97 -35.39
C CYS A 38 43.95 25.09 -35.13
N ARG A 39 42.69 24.87 -35.51
CA ARG A 39 41.59 25.73 -35.05
C ARG A 39 41.45 25.48 -33.54
N PRO A 40 41.68 26.47 -32.66
CA PRO A 40 41.38 26.28 -31.26
C PRO A 40 39.87 26.04 -31.15
N LEU A 41 39.48 24.88 -30.63
CA LEU A 41 38.12 24.67 -30.14
C LEU A 41 37.95 25.64 -28.97
N VAL A 42 37.39 26.81 -29.25
CA VAL A 42 37.01 27.79 -28.24
C VAL A 42 36.03 27.06 -27.33
N PRO A 43 36.32 26.86 -26.03
CA PRO A 43 35.29 26.39 -25.13
C PRO A 43 34.18 27.45 -25.16
N LEU A 44 32.96 27.04 -25.55
CA LEU A 44 31.79 27.90 -25.38
C LEU A 44 31.75 28.27 -23.91
N GLN A 45 32.06 29.54 -23.62
CA GLN A 45 31.81 30.16 -22.34
C GLN A 45 30.30 30.13 -22.16
N HIS A 46 29.79 29.05 -21.56
CA HIS A 46 28.40 28.96 -21.10
C HIS A 46 28.33 29.90 -19.90
N GLY A 47 28.08 31.19 -20.18
CA GLY A 47 27.77 32.13 -19.13
C GLY A 47 26.59 31.57 -18.35
N PHE A 48 26.79 31.34 -17.05
CA PHE A 48 25.74 31.02 -16.10
C PHE A 48 24.57 31.97 -16.36
N THR A 49 23.52 31.48 -17.01
CA THR A 49 22.42 32.35 -17.34
C THR A 49 21.67 32.60 -16.04
N LEU A 50 21.38 33.86 -15.72
CA LEU A 50 20.50 34.21 -14.60
C LEU A 50 19.16 33.45 -14.68
N MET A 51 18.71 33.16 -15.91
CA MET A 51 17.53 32.36 -16.17
C MET A 51 17.63 30.91 -15.66
N GLU A 52 18.82 30.31 -15.62
CA GLU A 52 19.00 28.93 -15.15
C GLU A 52 18.70 28.81 -13.64
N ILE A 53 19.20 29.76 -12.85
CA ILE A 53 18.94 29.79 -11.41
C ILE A 53 17.47 30.14 -11.14
N MET A 54 16.89 31.04 -11.93
CA MET A 54 15.46 31.39 -11.79
C MET A 54 14.55 30.21 -12.11
N VAL A 55 14.79 29.52 -13.24
CA VAL A 55 14.00 28.33 -13.63
C VAL A 55 14.19 27.21 -12.61
N ALA A 56 15.42 27.00 -12.12
CA ALA A 56 15.69 26.00 -11.07
C ALA A 56 14.91 26.30 -9.80
N PHE A 57 14.89 27.56 -9.34
CA PHE A 57 14.13 27.96 -8.17
C PHE A 57 12.61 27.79 -8.36
N VAL A 58 12.09 28.17 -9.53
CA VAL A 58 10.66 27.97 -9.87
C VAL A 58 10.30 26.47 -9.84
N MET A 59 11.09 25.62 -10.49
CA MET A 59 10.87 24.17 -10.50
C MET A 59 10.96 23.58 -9.09
N MET A 60 11.94 24.00 -8.29
CA MET A 60 12.07 23.58 -6.90
C MET A 60 10.83 23.98 -6.09
N GLY A 61 10.34 25.21 -6.26
CA GLY A 61 9.11 25.68 -5.60
C GLY A 61 7.90 24.82 -5.96
N LEU A 62 7.74 24.46 -7.24
CA LEU A 62 6.66 23.56 -7.70
C LEU A 62 6.76 22.16 -7.09
N VAL A 63 7.97 21.58 -7.06
CA VAL A 63 8.19 20.24 -6.51
C VAL A 63 7.96 20.23 -5.00
N VAL A 64 8.51 21.19 -4.26
CA VAL A 64 8.30 21.27 -2.80
C VAL A 64 6.83 21.53 -2.48
N GLY A 65 6.18 22.42 -3.22
CA GLY A 65 4.75 22.70 -3.05
C GLY A 65 3.89 21.45 -3.22
N THR A 66 4.13 20.66 -4.28
CA THR A 66 3.41 19.39 -4.50
C THR A 66 3.75 18.34 -3.45
N LEU A 67 5.01 18.24 -3.03
CA LEU A 67 5.43 17.30 -1.98
C LEU A 67 4.74 17.57 -0.63
N LEU A 68 4.64 18.85 -0.22
CA LEU A 68 3.97 19.23 1.01
C LEU A 68 2.47 18.91 0.97
N GLN A 69 1.82 19.13 -0.18
CA GLN A 69 0.41 18.78 -0.38
C GLN A 69 0.19 17.26 -0.26
N LEU A 70 1.04 16.46 -0.90
CA LEU A 70 0.98 14.99 -0.83
C LEU A 70 1.22 14.49 0.59
N PHE A 71 2.21 15.04 1.29
CA PHE A 71 2.50 14.67 2.66
C PHE A 71 1.31 14.95 3.59
N GLY A 72 0.69 16.13 3.44
CA GLY A 72 -0.53 16.47 4.19
C GLY A 72 -1.70 15.54 3.90
N SER A 73 -1.85 15.08 2.66
CA SER A 73 -2.85 14.08 2.28
C SER A 73 -2.54 12.72 2.90
N ASN A 74 -1.29 12.26 2.81
CA ASN A 74 -0.86 10.97 3.34
C ASN A 74 -1.01 10.90 4.87
N MET A 75 -0.72 12.00 5.58
CA MET A 75 -0.90 12.07 7.03
C MET A 75 -2.37 11.87 7.42
N ARG A 76 -3.30 12.50 6.68
CA ARG A 76 -4.75 12.30 6.89
C ARG A 76 -5.16 10.86 6.57
N SER A 77 -4.69 10.30 5.46
CA SER A 77 -4.96 8.89 5.12
C SER A 77 -4.42 7.92 6.19
N ALA A 78 -3.26 8.19 6.77
CA ALA A 78 -2.70 7.39 7.85
C ALA A 78 -3.54 7.48 9.13
N ALA A 79 -3.99 8.68 9.52
CA ALA A 79 -4.88 8.86 10.66
C ALA A 79 -6.21 8.12 10.47
N LEU A 80 -6.77 8.15 9.25
CA LEU A 80 -7.98 7.38 8.93
C LEU A 80 -7.75 5.87 9.05
N ALA A 81 -6.61 5.37 8.57
CA ALA A 81 -6.29 3.94 8.69
C ALA A 81 -6.15 3.51 10.17
N ASP A 82 -5.64 4.39 11.03
CA ASP A 82 -5.54 4.16 12.47
C ASP A 82 -6.92 4.06 13.14
N GLU A 83 -7.84 4.99 12.81
CA GLU A 83 -9.24 4.93 13.28
C GLU A 83 -9.92 3.60 12.92
N TYR A 84 -9.79 3.16 11.66
CA TYR A 84 -10.36 1.89 11.22
C TYR A 84 -9.70 0.69 11.88
N SER A 85 -8.38 0.73 12.07
CA SER A 85 -7.64 -0.35 12.75
C SER A 85 -8.13 -0.52 14.18
N PHE A 86 -8.36 0.58 14.89
CA PHE A 86 -8.93 0.54 16.24
C PHE A 86 -10.37 0.02 16.23
N ALA A 87 -11.21 0.47 15.30
CA ALA A 87 -12.58 -0.03 15.17
C ALA A 87 -12.63 -1.56 14.92
N ILE A 88 -11.75 -2.06 14.07
CA ILE A 88 -11.60 -3.51 13.80
C ILE A 88 -11.15 -4.24 15.06
N GLN A 89 -10.16 -3.71 15.79
CA GLN A 89 -9.68 -4.32 17.02
C GLN A 89 -10.81 -4.43 18.06
N VAL A 90 -11.63 -3.40 18.21
CA VAL A 90 -12.82 -3.43 19.09
C VAL A 90 -13.82 -4.48 18.60
N ALA A 91 -14.13 -4.51 17.30
CA ALA A 91 -15.06 -5.47 16.72
C ALA A 91 -14.62 -6.93 16.95
N GLU A 92 -13.34 -7.22 16.67
CA GLU A 92 -12.75 -8.55 16.86
C GLU A 92 -12.73 -8.97 18.33
N SER A 93 -12.35 -8.05 19.23
CA SER A 93 -12.38 -8.27 20.67
C SER A 93 -13.79 -8.67 21.15
N ARG A 94 -14.82 -7.94 20.72
CA ARG A 94 -16.22 -8.27 21.06
C ARG A 94 -16.69 -9.57 20.42
N LEU A 95 -16.29 -9.85 19.18
CA LEU A 95 -16.60 -11.12 18.51
C LEU A 95 -15.95 -12.33 19.20
N GLN A 96 -14.79 -12.15 19.82
CA GLN A 96 -14.09 -13.18 20.58
C GLN A 96 -14.70 -13.36 21.99
N ALA A 97 -15.24 -12.28 22.58
CA ALA A 97 -15.98 -12.35 23.83
C ALA A 97 -17.30 -13.13 23.71
N VAL A 98 -17.90 -13.18 22.50
CA VAL A 98 -19.06 -14.01 22.20
C VAL A 98 -18.71 -15.50 22.28
N GLY A 99 -19.41 -16.22 23.16
CA GLY A 99 -19.18 -17.63 23.49
C GLY A 99 -18.23 -17.87 24.67
N THR A 100 -17.55 -16.83 25.18
CA THR A 100 -16.71 -16.94 26.39
C THR A 100 -17.28 -16.14 27.55
N GLU A 101 -17.52 -14.85 27.34
CA GLU A 101 -18.09 -13.92 28.33
C GLU A 101 -19.57 -13.62 28.01
N ILE A 102 -19.90 -13.48 26.72
CA ILE A 102 -21.26 -13.22 26.26
C ILE A 102 -21.87 -14.55 25.82
N PRO A 103 -22.96 -15.04 26.44
CA PRO A 103 -23.63 -16.26 26.01
C PRO A 103 -24.17 -16.10 24.59
N VAL A 104 -24.08 -17.17 23.79
CA VAL A 104 -24.62 -17.20 22.42
C VAL A 104 -26.12 -17.45 22.50
N GLU A 105 -26.88 -16.37 22.64
CA GLU A 105 -28.34 -16.39 22.68
C GLU A 105 -28.93 -15.34 21.74
N GLN A 106 -30.18 -15.54 21.32
CA GLN A 106 -30.89 -14.56 20.49
C GLN A 106 -31.01 -13.24 21.24
N GLY A 107 -30.52 -12.16 20.65
CA GLY A 107 -30.59 -10.85 21.29
C GLY A 107 -29.59 -9.84 20.75
N SER A 108 -29.49 -8.71 21.46
CA SER A 108 -28.49 -7.70 21.18
C SER A 108 -27.89 -7.14 22.45
N VAL A 109 -26.58 -6.94 22.44
CA VAL A 109 -25.81 -6.36 23.54
C VAL A 109 -25.08 -5.13 23.00
N SER A 110 -25.23 -4.00 23.67
CA SER A 110 -24.59 -2.75 23.26
C SER A 110 -23.79 -2.14 24.39
N GLY A 111 -22.79 -1.32 24.03
CA GLY A 111 -21.92 -0.67 24.98
C GLY A 111 -21.02 0.37 24.34
N SER A 112 -20.15 0.95 25.16
CA SER A 112 -19.08 1.86 24.72
C SER A 112 -17.74 1.33 25.19
N GLU A 113 -16.70 1.56 24.41
CA GLU A 113 -15.34 1.18 24.77
C GLU A 113 -14.75 2.23 25.73
N GLU A 114 -14.29 1.78 26.91
CA GLU A 114 -13.90 2.67 28.01
C GLU A 114 -12.77 3.63 27.60
N GLY A 115 -12.95 4.92 27.90
CA GLY A 115 -11.95 5.94 27.59
C GLY A 115 -11.83 6.31 26.11
N THR A 116 -12.72 5.82 25.25
CA THR A 116 -12.68 6.10 23.80
C THR A 116 -14.06 6.52 23.26
N PRO A 117 -14.13 7.17 22.08
CA PRO A 117 -15.40 7.56 21.47
C PRO A 117 -16.13 6.41 20.74
N TYR A 118 -15.62 5.18 20.81
CA TYR A 118 -16.16 4.04 20.07
C TYR A 118 -17.33 3.41 20.83
N ARG A 119 -18.45 3.26 20.13
CA ARG A 119 -19.64 2.55 20.60
C ARG A 119 -19.80 1.28 19.80
N TRP A 120 -20.29 0.22 20.43
CA TRP A 120 -20.45 -1.06 19.75
C TRP A 120 -21.82 -1.67 20.05
N ASN A 121 -22.30 -2.49 19.12
CA ASN A 121 -23.52 -3.26 19.23
C ASN A 121 -23.29 -4.65 18.62
N VAL A 122 -23.58 -5.69 19.40
CA VAL A 122 -23.51 -7.09 18.98
C VAL A 122 -24.94 -7.58 18.86
N SER A 123 -25.37 -8.01 17.67
CA SER A 123 -26.65 -8.69 17.47
C SER A 123 -26.43 -10.14 17.07
N MET A 124 -27.28 -11.03 17.60
CA MET A 124 -27.19 -12.47 17.43
C MET A 124 -28.55 -12.99 17.01
N GLU A 125 -28.59 -13.63 15.83
CA GLU A 125 -29.82 -14.16 15.23
C GLU A 125 -29.60 -15.61 14.81
N PRO A 126 -30.56 -16.52 15.10
CA PRO A 126 -30.46 -17.90 14.63
C PRO A 126 -30.53 -17.95 13.11
N VAL A 127 -29.73 -18.83 12.51
CA VAL A 127 -29.75 -19.05 11.06
C VAL A 127 -30.67 -20.24 10.76
N GLU A 128 -31.76 -19.97 10.03
CA GLU A 128 -32.63 -21.00 9.48
C GLU A 128 -31.88 -21.72 8.34
N LEU A 129 -31.64 -23.02 8.50
CA LEU A 129 -31.08 -23.87 7.45
C LEU A 129 -32.22 -24.40 6.57
N ASP A 130 -32.08 -24.28 5.26
CA ASP A 130 -33.10 -24.69 4.28
C ASP A 130 -33.31 -26.22 4.32
N GLU A 131 -34.55 -26.70 4.16
CA GLU A 131 -35.00 -28.09 4.42
C GLU A 131 -34.24 -29.15 3.59
N LYS A 132 -33.52 -28.76 2.54
CA LYS A 132 -32.66 -29.65 1.73
C LYS A 132 -31.35 -30.05 2.41
N GLN A 133 -31.04 -29.48 3.58
CA GLN A 133 -29.86 -29.75 4.39
C GLN A 133 -30.17 -30.51 5.71
N GLU A 134 -31.38 -31.07 5.83
CA GLU A 134 -31.86 -31.83 6.99
C GLU A 134 -31.14 -33.19 7.20
N ASP A 135 -30.35 -33.68 6.24
CA ASP A 135 -29.56 -34.91 6.40
C ASP A 135 -28.44 -34.75 7.44
N PHE A 136 -28.12 -33.51 7.83
CA PHE A 136 -27.26 -33.23 8.98
C PHE A 136 -28.12 -32.91 10.20
N SER A 137 -28.40 -33.93 11.01
CA SER A 137 -28.90 -33.75 12.37
C SER A 137 -27.79 -33.14 13.24
N LEU A 138 -27.51 -31.85 13.01
CA LEU A 138 -26.64 -31.05 13.85
C LEU A 138 -27.41 -30.79 15.15
N SER A 139 -26.93 -31.37 16.25
CA SER A 139 -27.44 -31.10 17.60
C SER A 139 -27.08 -29.68 18.10
N VAL A 140 -26.78 -28.77 17.19
CA VAL A 140 -26.16 -27.47 17.43
C VAL A 140 -26.77 -26.46 16.45
N GLN A 141 -27.46 -25.44 16.98
CA GLN A 141 -28.08 -24.40 16.15
C GLN A 141 -27.03 -23.34 15.76
N PRO A 142 -26.85 -23.03 14.47
CA PRO A 142 -25.98 -21.94 14.04
C PRO A 142 -26.62 -20.59 14.35
N TYR A 143 -25.82 -19.68 14.90
CA TYR A 143 -26.16 -18.29 15.13
C TYR A 143 -25.26 -17.40 14.27
N GLN A 144 -25.86 -16.42 13.62
CA GLN A 144 -25.13 -15.33 12.98
C GLN A 144 -24.93 -14.21 13.99
N VAL A 145 -23.68 -13.88 14.23
CA VAL A 145 -23.25 -12.80 15.12
C VAL A 145 -22.79 -11.63 14.27
N ASN A 146 -23.45 -10.48 14.43
CA ASN A 146 -23.09 -9.23 13.77
C ASN A 146 -22.60 -8.23 14.82
N VAL A 147 -21.37 -7.76 14.67
CA VAL A 147 -20.75 -6.75 15.53
C VAL A 147 -20.65 -5.45 14.73
N GLN A 148 -21.29 -4.40 15.22
CA GLN A 148 -21.31 -3.07 14.63
C GLN A 148 -20.56 -2.13 15.56
N VAL A 149 -19.60 -1.38 15.04
CA VAL A 149 -18.82 -0.38 15.78
C VAL A 149 -19.04 0.98 15.16
N PHE A 150 -19.36 1.98 15.98
CA PHE A 150 -19.69 3.35 15.59
C PHE A 150 -18.75 4.33 16.27
N TRP A 151 -18.25 5.31 15.53
CA TRP A 151 -17.43 6.39 16.09
C TRP A 151 -17.65 7.70 15.34
N ALA A 152 -17.33 8.82 15.99
CA ALA A 152 -17.30 10.12 15.35
C ALA A 152 -15.95 10.30 14.62
N SER A 153 -16.02 10.75 13.36
CA SER A 153 -14.86 11.16 12.57
C SER A 153 -15.07 12.59 12.05
N GLU A 154 -14.04 13.18 11.44
CA GLU A 154 -14.08 14.59 10.98
C GLU A 154 -15.26 14.91 10.06
N ASN A 155 -15.73 13.95 9.26
CA ASN A 155 -16.83 14.12 8.30
C ASN A 155 -18.16 13.48 8.74
N GLY A 156 -18.34 13.23 10.04
CA GLY A 156 -19.58 12.68 10.61
C GLY A 156 -19.39 11.35 11.31
N GLN A 157 -20.49 10.65 11.58
CA GLN A 157 -20.44 9.34 12.22
C GLN A 157 -20.08 8.26 11.19
N ARG A 158 -19.11 7.41 11.54
CA ARG A 158 -18.73 6.24 10.76
C ARG A 158 -19.15 4.97 11.49
N GLU A 159 -19.29 3.92 10.70
CA GLU A 159 -19.61 2.58 11.17
C GLU A 159 -18.73 1.53 10.50
N PHE A 160 -18.48 0.44 11.22
CA PHE A 160 -17.81 -0.76 10.74
C PHE A 160 -18.56 -1.99 11.24
N ASN A 161 -18.87 -2.91 10.33
CA ASN A 161 -19.67 -4.09 10.61
C ASN A 161 -18.86 -5.36 10.31
N LEU A 162 -18.83 -6.27 11.28
CA LEU A 162 -18.19 -7.57 11.20
C LEU A 162 -19.22 -8.67 11.47
N SER A 163 -19.36 -9.60 10.54
CA SER A 163 -20.29 -10.73 10.67
C SER A 163 -19.52 -12.03 10.81
N SER A 164 -19.97 -12.91 11.70
CA SER A 164 -19.41 -14.25 11.87
C SER A 164 -20.50 -15.26 12.17
N LEU A 165 -20.24 -16.52 11.86
CA LEU A 165 -21.09 -17.64 12.23
C LEU A 165 -20.50 -18.32 13.47
N ARG A 166 -21.34 -18.49 14.49
CA ARG A 166 -21.01 -19.21 15.72
C ARG A 166 -22.01 -20.33 15.92
N PHE A 167 -21.54 -21.41 16.52
CA PHE A 167 -22.38 -22.52 16.93
C PHE A 167 -22.68 -22.37 18.42
N GLY A 168 -23.96 -22.28 18.79
CA GLY A 168 -24.39 -22.23 20.19
C GLY A 168 -24.69 -23.64 20.70
N GLU A 169 -24.25 -23.99 21.91
CA GLU A 169 -24.66 -25.24 22.55
C GLU A 169 -26.14 -25.12 22.94
N LEU A 170 -26.98 -25.99 22.36
CA LEU A 170 -28.38 -26.13 22.76
C LEU A 170 -28.44 -26.61 24.21
N LYS A 171 -29.14 -25.86 25.09
CA LYS A 171 -29.40 -26.28 26.47
C LYS A 171 -30.70 -27.06 26.58
#